data_AF-A0A426GNL6-F1
#
_entry.id   AF-A0A426GNL6-F1
#
_cell.length_a   1.000
_cell.length_b   1.000
_cell.length_c   1.000
_cell.angle_alpha   90.00
_cell.angle_beta   90.00
_cell.angle_gamma   90.00
#
_symmetry.space_group_name_H-M   'P 1'
#
loop_
_entity.id
_entity.type
_entity.pdbx_description
1 polymer ?
#
loop_
_entity_poly.entity_id
_entity_poly.type
_entity_poly.pdbx_seq_one_letter_code
_entity_poly.pdbx_strand_id
1 'polypeptide(L)'
;MKIPDESHPITIDRSPTAVRVLFEGHEIADSDDVLVLKEASYPPVYYFPREDVRMMFLRRTDKVTHCPYKGDASYFTIYRDAKVVENAVWTYETPFAAVGQIANRVAFYPEHVEFELGEFKGADRVSVDDVIRHTDSGSGRSQADHWPPNVDMPDPERTEQDIDQP
;
A
#
# COMPACT_ATOMS: atom_id res chain seq x y z
N MET A 1 22.81 -18.70 -8.90
CA MET A 1 21.59 -18.90 -9.70
C MET A 1 21.35 -20.38 -9.82
N LYS A 2 20.32 -20.92 -9.17
CA LYS A 2 19.83 -22.27 -9.42
C LYS A 2 18.72 -22.18 -10.45
N ILE A 3 18.80 -23.02 -11.48
CA ILE A 3 17.73 -23.17 -12.46
C ILE A 3 16.69 -24.09 -11.80
N PRO A 4 15.40 -23.74 -11.79
CA PRO A 4 14.37 -24.66 -11.32
C PRO A 4 14.45 -25.96 -12.14
N ASP A 5 14.77 -27.06 -11.47
CA ASP A 5 14.82 -28.42 -12.03
C ASP A 5 13.54 -29.19 -11.67
N GLU A 6 13.41 -30.43 -12.14
CA GLU A 6 12.24 -31.29 -11.88
C GLU A 6 11.91 -31.48 -10.39
N SER A 7 12.83 -31.20 -9.45
CA SER A 7 12.54 -31.24 -8.01
C SER A 7 11.81 -30.00 -7.48
N HIS A 8 11.78 -28.89 -8.22
CA HIS A 8 11.15 -27.62 -7.84
C HIS A 8 10.43 -26.98 -9.05
N PRO A 9 9.30 -27.56 -9.50
CA PRO A 9 8.52 -26.98 -10.58
C PRO A 9 7.98 -25.61 -10.15
N ILE A 10 8.34 -24.57 -10.92
CA ILE A 10 7.78 -23.23 -10.80
C ILE A 10 6.92 -23.01 -12.04
N THR A 11 5.61 -22.86 -11.83
CA THR A 11 4.66 -22.51 -12.90
C THR A 11 4.16 -21.09 -12.66
N ILE A 12 4.09 -20.30 -13.72
CA ILE A 12 3.53 -18.95 -13.70
C ILE A 12 2.41 -18.93 -14.72
N ASP A 13 1.17 -18.83 -14.22
CA ASP A 13 -0.03 -18.76 -15.04
C ASP A 13 -0.76 -17.44 -14.77
N ARG A 14 -1.48 -16.92 -15.77
CA ARG A 14 -2.41 -15.81 -15.54
C ARG A 14 -3.63 -16.29 -14.77
N SER A 15 -4.06 -15.50 -13.80
CA SER A 15 -5.34 -15.70 -13.14
C SER A 15 -6.46 -15.56 -14.18
N PRO A 16 -7.41 -16.52 -14.27
CA PRO A 16 -8.55 -16.41 -15.18
C PRO A 16 -9.60 -15.39 -14.71
N THR A 17 -9.42 -14.84 -13.51
CA THR A 17 -10.38 -13.97 -12.83
C THR A 17 -9.61 -12.82 -12.18
N ALA A 18 -10.23 -11.63 -12.13
CA ALA A 18 -9.64 -10.51 -11.44
C ALA A 18 -9.51 -10.81 -9.95
N VAL A 19 -8.46 -10.27 -9.35
CA VAL A 19 -8.15 -10.46 -7.93
C VAL A 19 -8.10 -9.09 -7.28
N ARG A 20 -8.74 -9.00 -6.13
CA ARG A 20 -8.69 -7.82 -5.25
C ARG A 20 -8.01 -8.20 -3.94
N VAL A 21 -7.23 -7.26 -3.42
CA VAL A 21 -6.56 -7.38 -2.13
C VAL A 21 -7.11 -6.32 -1.19
N LEU A 22 -7.66 -6.78 -0.06
CA LEU A 22 -8.14 -5.94 1.02
C LEU A 22 -7.16 -6.00 2.19
N PHE A 23 -6.88 -4.84 2.78
CA PHE A 23 -6.21 -4.71 4.06
C PHE A 23 -7.20 -4.06 5.03
N GLU A 24 -7.60 -4.79 6.07
CA GLU A 24 -8.53 -4.30 7.09
C GLU A 24 -9.85 -3.80 6.47
N GLY A 25 -10.41 -4.59 5.54
CA GLY A 25 -11.63 -4.27 4.80
C GLY A 25 -11.47 -3.23 3.69
N HIS A 26 -10.26 -2.71 3.47
CA HIS A 26 -10.04 -1.68 2.45
C HIS A 26 -9.16 -2.14 1.28
N GLU A 27 -9.58 -1.81 0.06
CA GLU A 27 -8.83 -2.14 -1.15
C GLU A 27 -7.44 -1.49 -1.18
N ILE A 28 -6.42 -2.32 -1.38
CA ILE A 28 -5.03 -1.92 -1.59
C ILE A 28 -4.45 -2.40 -2.93
N ALA A 29 -5.10 -3.35 -3.61
CA ALA A 29 -4.80 -3.73 -4.99
C ALA A 29 -6.04 -4.31 -5.67
N ASP A 30 -6.19 -4.08 -6.97
CA ASP A 30 -7.28 -4.64 -7.78
C ASP A 30 -6.81 -4.74 -9.25
N SER A 31 -6.70 -5.96 -9.77
CA SER A 31 -6.17 -6.21 -11.11
C SER A 31 -6.81 -7.43 -11.79
N ASP A 32 -6.94 -7.36 -13.11
CA ASP A 32 -7.29 -8.47 -13.99
C ASP A 32 -6.07 -9.14 -14.63
N ASP A 33 -4.89 -8.49 -14.66
CA ASP A 33 -3.62 -9.06 -15.12
C ASP A 33 -2.76 -9.58 -13.95
N VAL A 34 -3.32 -10.50 -13.17
CA VAL A 34 -2.62 -11.11 -12.02
C VAL A 34 -1.91 -12.39 -12.44
N LEU A 35 -0.63 -12.51 -12.09
CA LEU A 35 0.12 -13.75 -12.29
C LEU A 35 0.09 -14.61 -11.03
N VAL A 36 -0.23 -15.88 -11.18
CA VAL A 36 -0.23 -16.88 -10.11
C VAL A 36 1.03 -17.72 -10.24
N LEU A 37 1.94 -17.54 -9.29
CA LEU A 37 3.13 -18.38 -9.19
C LEU A 37 2.83 -19.55 -8.26
N LYS A 38 3.00 -20.76 -8.77
CA LYS A 38 2.90 -22.02 -8.01
C LYS A 38 4.28 -22.65 -7.96
N GLU A 39 4.77 -22.91 -6.76
CA GLU A 39 6.07 -23.53 -6.53
C GLU A 39 5.88 -24.82 -5.72
N ALA A 40 6.14 -25.97 -6.36
CA ALA A 40 6.01 -27.29 -5.75
C ALA A 40 4.70 -27.45 -4.93
N SER A 41 4.82 -27.61 -3.60
CA SER A 41 3.70 -27.80 -2.66
C SER A 41 3.34 -26.54 -1.88
N TYR A 42 3.94 -25.39 -2.21
CA TYR A 42 3.66 -24.13 -1.53
C TYR A 42 2.34 -23.52 -2.01
N PRO A 43 1.67 -22.72 -1.15
CA PRO A 43 0.50 -21.97 -1.55
C PRO A 43 0.77 -21.08 -2.78
N PRO A 44 -0.20 -20.92 -3.68
CA PRO A 44 -0.07 -20.03 -4.83
C PRO A 44 0.15 -18.58 -4.37
N VAL A 45 1.05 -17.89 -5.05
CA VAL A 45 1.35 -16.48 -4.80
C VAL A 45 0.81 -15.64 -5.96
N TYR A 46 0.02 -14.62 -5.63
CA TYR A 46 -0.53 -13.67 -6.59
C TYR A 46 0.40 -12.47 -6.76
N TYR A 47 0.77 -12.20 -8.00
CA TYR A 47 1.64 -11.11 -8.41
C TYR A 47 0.85 -10.09 -9.23
N PHE A 48 0.66 -8.92 -8.65
CA PHE A 48 -0.07 -7.80 -9.22
C PHE A 48 0.89 -6.87 -9.97
N PRO A 49 0.49 -6.30 -11.11
CA PRO A 49 1.25 -5.24 -11.73
C PRO A 49 1.26 -4.04 -10.79
N ARG A 50 2.41 -3.35 -10.69
CA ARG A 50 2.60 -2.25 -9.73
C ARG A 50 1.64 -1.08 -9.95
N GLU A 51 1.14 -0.91 -11.16
CA GLU A 51 0.18 0.15 -11.54
C GLU A 51 -1.20 -0.05 -10.90
N ASP A 52 -1.60 -1.31 -10.68
CA ASP A 52 -2.89 -1.68 -10.09
C ASP A 52 -2.86 -1.77 -8.56
N VAL A 53 -1.69 -1.52 -7.97
CA VAL A 53 -1.49 -1.50 -6.53
C VAL A 53 -1.52 -0.06 -6.03
N ARG A 54 -2.23 0.19 -4.94
CA ARG A 54 -2.27 1.49 -4.25
C ARG A 54 -0.97 1.75 -3.49
N MET A 55 0.10 2.00 -4.24
CA MET A 55 1.46 2.22 -3.71
C MET A 55 1.54 3.38 -2.70
N MET A 56 0.55 4.29 -2.66
CA MET A 56 0.48 5.36 -1.66
C MET A 56 0.41 4.86 -0.21
N PHE A 57 -0.11 3.65 0.01
CA PHE A 57 -0.17 3.00 1.32
C PHE A 57 1.05 2.13 1.61
N LEU A 58 1.98 2.01 0.66
CA LEU A 58 3.14 1.15 0.76
C LEU A 58 4.43 1.98 0.86
N ARG A 59 5.26 1.67 1.84
CA ARG A 59 6.61 2.25 1.96
C ARG A 59 7.65 1.17 1.84
N ARG A 60 8.61 1.38 0.95
CA ARG A 60 9.74 0.46 0.80
C ARG A 60 10.57 0.43 2.08
N THR A 61 11.00 -0.74 2.48
CA THR A 61 11.95 -0.93 3.59
C THR A 61 13.35 -1.23 3.04
N ASP A 62 14.37 -1.09 3.89
CA ASP A 62 15.75 -1.48 3.54
C ASP A 62 15.95 -3.00 3.56
N LYS A 63 14.90 -3.78 3.87
CA LYS A 63 14.95 -5.23 3.89
C LYS A 63 15.00 -5.76 2.47
N VAL A 64 16.05 -6.51 2.19
CA VAL A 64 16.22 -7.28 0.96
C VAL A 64 16.54 -8.72 1.33
N THR A 65 15.88 -9.68 0.69
CA THR A 65 16.22 -11.10 0.83
C THR A 65 16.67 -11.64 -0.52
N HIS A 66 17.76 -12.41 -0.51
CA HIS A 66 18.30 -13.00 -1.73
C HIS A 66 17.83 -14.44 -1.88
N CYS A 67 17.06 -14.71 -2.93
CA CYS A 67 16.62 -16.05 -3.28
C CYS A 67 17.44 -16.61 -4.46
N PRO A 68 18.11 -17.77 -4.32
CA PRO A 68 18.98 -18.32 -5.37
C PRO A 68 18.23 -18.73 -6.66
N TYR A 69 16.90 -18.82 -6.62
CA TYR A 69 16.03 -19.16 -7.74
C TYR A 69 15.31 -17.97 -8.38
N LYS A 70 15.12 -16.86 -7.63
CA LYS A 70 14.24 -15.76 -8.04
C LYS A 70 14.94 -14.41 -8.10
N GLY A 71 16.08 -14.23 -7.41
CA GLY A 71 16.80 -12.97 -7.32
C GLY A 71 16.54 -12.27 -5.98
N ASP A 72 16.67 -10.95 -5.98
CA ASP A 72 16.52 -10.11 -4.78
C ASP A 72 15.08 -9.65 -4.60
N ALA A 73 14.48 -10.00 -3.47
CA ALA A 73 13.16 -9.54 -3.07
C ALA A 73 13.30 -8.28 -2.21
N SER A 74 12.69 -7.20 -2.66
CA SER A 74 12.52 -5.97 -1.87
C SER A 74 11.19 -5.99 -1.13
N TYR A 75 11.15 -5.49 0.10
CA TYR A 75 9.96 -5.49 0.93
C TYR A 75 9.33 -4.09 1.07
N PHE A 76 8.03 -4.06 1.33
CA PHE A 76 7.28 -2.87 1.69
C PHE A 76 6.47 -3.12 2.96
N THR A 77 6.33 -2.05 3.73
CA THR A 77 5.44 -1.96 4.89
C THR A 77 4.14 -1.30 4.46
N ILE A 78 3.02 -1.85 4.91
CA ILE A 78 1.68 -1.27 4.72
C ILE A 78 1.44 -0.24 5.82
N TYR A 79 1.03 0.96 5.44
CA TYR A 79 0.61 2.04 6.34
C TYR A 79 -0.81 2.48 5.97
N ARG A 80 -1.79 2.15 6.82
CA ARG A 80 -3.19 2.54 6.61
C ARG A 80 -3.97 2.54 7.93
N ASP A 81 -4.85 3.51 8.11
CA ASP A 81 -5.81 3.57 9.24
C ASP A 81 -5.16 3.35 10.63
N ALA A 82 -4.03 4.01 10.87
CA ALA A 82 -3.20 3.88 12.08
C ALA A 82 -2.61 2.48 12.33
N LYS A 83 -2.73 1.54 11.38
CA LYS A 83 -2.09 0.23 11.39
C LYS A 83 -0.83 0.25 10.51
N VAL A 84 0.20 -0.43 11.02
CA VAL A 84 1.49 -0.60 10.35
C VAL A 84 1.81 -2.08 10.34
N VAL A 85 1.99 -2.66 9.15
CA VAL A 85 2.41 -4.06 9.00
C VAL A 85 3.70 -4.13 8.22
N GLU A 86 4.78 -4.40 8.95
CA GLU A 86 6.12 -4.38 8.42
C GLU A 86 6.39 -5.56 7.49
N ASN A 87 6.99 -5.27 6.33
CA ASN A 87 7.37 -6.29 5.35
C ASN A 87 6.21 -7.18 4.88
N ALA A 88 4.97 -6.68 4.90
CA ALA A 88 3.77 -7.41 4.49
C ALA A 88 3.67 -7.64 2.97
N VAL A 89 4.49 -6.93 2.21
CA VAL A 89 4.47 -6.92 0.75
C VAL A 89 5.89 -7.07 0.24
N TRP A 90 6.08 -7.77 -0.88
CA TRP A 90 7.37 -7.87 -1.54
C TRP A 90 7.26 -7.74 -3.06
N THR A 91 8.39 -7.42 -3.69
CA THR A 91 8.53 -7.36 -5.14
C THR A 91 9.89 -7.89 -5.56
N TYR A 92 9.97 -8.44 -6.77
CA TYR A 92 11.23 -8.73 -7.43
C TYR A 92 11.46 -7.69 -8.53
N GLU A 93 12.34 -6.72 -8.29
CA GLU A 93 12.66 -5.67 -9.27
C GLU A 93 13.53 -6.22 -10.41
N THR A 94 14.49 -7.08 -10.05
CA THR A 94 15.44 -7.70 -10.98
C THR A 94 15.44 -9.22 -10.84
N PRO A 95 14.33 -9.91 -11.19
CA PRO A 95 14.28 -11.35 -11.10
C PRO A 95 15.17 -12.03 -12.14
N PHE A 96 15.51 -13.30 -11.89
CA PHE A 96 16.20 -14.12 -12.87
C PHE A 96 15.33 -14.38 -14.10
N ALA A 97 15.97 -14.60 -15.27
CA ALA A 97 15.29 -14.76 -16.56
C ALA A 97 14.19 -15.84 -16.54
N ALA A 98 14.38 -16.93 -15.78
CA ALA A 98 13.39 -18.00 -15.63
C ALA A 98 12.05 -17.53 -15.02
N VAL A 99 12.08 -16.49 -14.19
CA VAL A 99 10.91 -15.89 -13.55
C VAL A 99 10.76 -14.41 -13.96
N GLY A 100 11.26 -14.04 -15.14
CA GLY A 100 11.22 -12.66 -15.63
C GLY A 100 9.82 -12.06 -15.75
N GLN A 101 8.78 -12.91 -15.87
CA GLN A 101 7.38 -12.49 -15.96
C GLN A 101 6.87 -11.76 -14.71
N ILE A 102 7.45 -12.03 -13.53
CA ILE A 102 7.09 -11.36 -12.27
C ILE A 102 7.91 -10.10 -11.98
N ALA A 103 8.73 -9.64 -12.94
CA ALA A 103 9.54 -8.44 -12.78
C ALA A 103 8.67 -7.22 -12.47
N ASN A 104 9.04 -6.48 -11.43
CA ASN A 104 8.33 -5.30 -10.93
C ASN A 104 6.87 -5.56 -10.52
N ARG A 105 6.45 -6.83 -10.38
CA ARG A 105 5.15 -7.18 -9.82
C ARG A 105 5.22 -7.27 -8.31
N VAL A 106 4.10 -6.97 -7.67
CA VAL A 106 3.96 -6.85 -6.23
C VAL A 106 3.14 -8.03 -5.71
N ALA A 107 3.58 -8.64 -4.62
CA ALA A 107 2.89 -9.74 -3.96
C ALA A 107 2.68 -9.43 -2.48
N PHE A 108 1.61 -10.00 -1.90
CA PHE A 108 1.17 -9.74 -0.54
C PHE A 108 1.17 -11.02 0.29
N TYR A 109 1.49 -10.92 1.58
CA TYR A 109 1.43 -12.06 2.48
C TYR A 109 -0.03 -12.33 2.88
N PRO A 110 -0.58 -13.54 2.61
CA PRO A 110 -1.98 -13.88 2.89
C PRO A 110 -2.35 -13.83 4.38
N GLU A 111 -1.37 -13.79 5.28
CA GLU A 111 -1.61 -13.64 6.72
C GLU A 111 -1.95 -12.20 7.13
N HIS A 112 -1.71 -11.24 6.25
CA HIS A 112 -1.91 -9.80 6.50
C HIS A 112 -2.97 -9.15 5.63
N VAL A 113 -3.46 -9.85 4.61
CA VAL A 113 -4.42 -9.33 3.64
C VAL A 113 -5.48 -10.37 3.31
N GLU A 114 -6.62 -9.92 2.83
CA GLU A 114 -7.69 -10.76 2.31
C GLU A 114 -7.69 -10.70 0.78
N PHE A 115 -7.75 -11.87 0.14
CA PHE A 115 -7.84 -11.98 -1.31
C PHE A 115 -9.28 -12.30 -1.71
N GLU A 116 -9.85 -11.48 -2.57
CA GLU A 116 -11.15 -11.73 -3.18
C GLU A 116 -10.95 -12.03 -4.68
N LEU A 117 -11.68 -13.03 -5.19
CA LEU A 117 -11.72 -13.39 -6.60
C LEU A 117 -13.09 -12.99 -7.15
N GLY A 118 -13.12 -12.33 -8.30
CA GLY A 118 -14.38 -11.88 -8.89
C GLY A 118 -14.19 -11.06 -10.15
N GLU A 119 -15.31 -10.53 -10.66
CA GLU A 119 -15.29 -9.53 -11.72
C GLU A 119 -15.21 -8.14 -11.07
N PHE A 120 -13.98 -7.70 -10.80
CA PHE A 120 -13.74 -6.36 -10.30
C PHE A 120 -13.47 -5.41 -11.46
N LYS A 121 -14.06 -4.22 -11.41
CA LYS A 121 -13.65 -3.13 -12.31
C LYS A 121 -12.28 -2.69 -11.82
N GLY A 122 -11.22 -3.24 -12.41
CA GLY A 122 -9.83 -3.03 -12.03
C GLY A 122 -9.54 -1.59 -11.62
N ALA A 123 -8.68 -1.44 -10.61
CA ALA A 123 -8.22 -0.20 -9.99
C ALA A 123 -8.74 1.05 -10.69
N ASP A 124 -9.98 1.44 -10.36
CA ASP A 124 -10.78 2.51 -10.97
C ASP A 124 -9.89 3.53 -11.71
N ARG A 125 -9.74 3.37 -13.03
CA ARG A 125 -9.35 4.47 -13.92
C ARG A 125 -10.49 5.45 -13.80
N VAL A 126 -10.46 6.27 -12.75
CA VAL A 126 -11.57 7.13 -12.32
C VAL A 126 -12.19 7.79 -13.55
N SER A 127 -13.32 7.26 -13.99
CA SER A 127 -14.21 7.97 -14.87
C SER A 127 -14.84 9.02 -13.97
N VAL A 128 -14.45 10.27 -14.17
CA VAL A 128 -14.94 11.45 -13.43
C VAL A 128 -16.47 11.61 -13.55
N ASP A 129 -17.16 10.79 -14.35
CA ASP A 129 -18.59 10.87 -14.62
C ASP A 129 -19.53 10.35 -13.51
N ASP A 130 -19.05 9.64 -12.48
CA ASP A 130 -19.94 9.11 -11.40
C ASP A 130 -19.97 9.95 -10.10
N VAL A 131 -19.19 11.04 -10.02
CA VAL A 131 -19.15 11.93 -8.82
C VAL A 131 -19.87 13.25 -9.08
N ILE A 132 -21.08 13.23 -9.64
CA ILE A 132 -22.02 14.36 -9.49
C ILE A 132 -23.42 13.81 -9.27
N ARG A 133 -23.82 13.63 -8.01
CA ARG A 133 -25.25 13.55 -7.65
C ARG A 133 -25.56 13.83 -6.17
N HIS A 134 -25.25 15.02 -5.70
CA HIS A 134 -26.26 15.85 -4.99
C HIS A 134 -25.72 17.26 -4.74
N THR A 135 -26.08 18.18 -5.63
CA THR A 135 -26.24 19.59 -5.27
C THR A 135 -27.64 19.71 -4.69
N ASP A 136 -27.77 19.70 -3.38
CA ASP A 136 -28.97 20.21 -2.71
C ASP A 136 -28.66 21.56 -2.09
N SER A 137 -29.64 22.44 -2.23
CA SER A 137 -29.58 23.87 -2.04
C SER A 137 -29.92 24.21 -0.59
N GLY A 138 -28.89 24.34 0.25
CA GLY A 138 -29.03 24.92 1.59
C GLY A 138 -28.91 26.45 1.56
N SER A 139 -29.95 27.15 1.16
CA SER A 139 -30.08 28.60 1.40
C SER A 139 -30.47 28.84 2.86
N GLY A 140 -29.67 29.58 3.64
CA GLY A 140 -30.13 30.03 4.96
C GLY A 140 -29.03 30.52 5.91
N ARG A 141 -28.99 31.83 6.12
CA ARG A 141 -28.19 32.56 7.12
C ARG A 141 -28.49 32.10 8.56
N SER A 142 -27.49 32.10 9.46
CA SER A 142 -27.49 32.81 10.76
C SER A 142 -26.24 32.51 11.61
N GLN A 143 -25.94 33.42 12.53
CA GLN A 143 -24.68 33.66 13.25
C GLN A 143 -24.47 32.84 14.54
N ALA A 144 -23.21 32.90 15.03
CA ALA A 144 -22.70 32.71 16.41
C ALA A 144 -22.67 31.25 16.94
N ASP A 145 -21.67 30.78 17.68
CA ASP A 145 -20.86 31.46 18.70
C ASP A 145 -19.34 31.25 18.63
N HIS A 146 -18.68 32.26 19.20
CA HIS A 146 -17.26 32.49 19.45
C HIS A 146 -16.62 31.39 20.32
N TRP A 147 -15.57 30.71 19.83
CA TRP A 147 -14.74 29.87 20.68
C TRP A 147 -13.72 30.75 21.44
N PRO A 148 -13.58 30.63 22.77
CA PRO A 148 -12.63 31.44 23.53
C PRO A 148 -11.18 31.04 23.21
N PRO A 149 -10.25 31.99 23.04
CA PRO A 149 -8.83 31.70 22.85
C PRO A 149 -8.19 31.24 24.17
N ASN A 150 -7.65 30.03 24.15
CA ASN A 150 -6.80 29.44 25.18
C ASN A 150 -5.36 29.97 25.03
N VAL A 151 -5.13 31.19 25.52
CA VAL A 151 -3.80 31.84 25.64
C VAL A 151 -3.01 31.11 26.74
N ASP A 152 -1.70 30.88 26.58
CA ASP A 152 -0.73 31.79 27.17
C ASP A 152 0.54 31.94 26.32
N MET A 153 0.86 33.19 25.94
CA MET A 153 2.18 33.58 25.43
C MET A 153 2.91 34.31 26.55
N PRO A 154 4.20 34.03 26.79
CA PRO A 154 4.98 34.79 27.78
C PRO A 154 5.16 36.24 27.33
N ASP A 155 4.79 37.16 28.21
CA ASP A 155 4.89 38.62 28.09
C ASP A 155 6.35 39.08 27.90
N PRO A 156 6.69 39.79 26.80
CA PRO A 156 7.97 40.45 26.66
C PRO A 156 7.87 41.91 27.14
N GLU A 157 8.73 42.25 28.10
CA GLU A 157 9.08 43.61 28.56
C GLU A 157 8.28 44.20 29.73
N ARG A 158 8.83 44.06 30.94
CA ARG A 158 8.74 45.10 31.98
C ARG A 158 10.06 45.28 32.73
N THR A 159 10.88 46.16 32.15
CA THR A 159 11.62 47.26 32.80
C THR A 159 12.66 46.95 33.88
N GLU A 160 13.90 47.34 33.55
CA GLU A 160 14.99 47.75 34.44
C GLU A 160 14.51 48.40 35.76
N GLN A 161 15.12 48.00 36.89
CA GLN A 161 15.65 48.94 37.87
C GLN A 161 16.49 48.21 38.93
N ASP A 162 17.80 48.47 38.84
CA ASP A 162 18.69 48.88 39.93
C ASP A 162 18.57 48.15 41.27
N ILE A 163 19.52 47.25 41.53
CA ILE A 163 19.96 46.98 42.90
C ILE A 163 21.49 46.92 42.89
N ASP A 164 22.08 48.10 43.08
CA ASP A 164 23.47 48.27 43.47
C ASP A 164 23.71 47.57 44.83
N GLN A 165 24.90 46.96 44.95
CA GLN A 165 25.42 46.40 46.20
C GLN A 165 25.79 47.56 47.15
N PRO A 166 25.80 47.36 48.48
CA PRO A 166 26.88 46.61 49.16
C PRO A 166 26.40 45.56 50.16
#